data_AF-A0A7J4EBH6-F1
#
_entry.id   AF-A0A7J4EBH6-F1
#
_cell.length_a   1.000
_cell.length_b   1.000
_cell.length_c   1.000
_cell.angle_alpha   90.00
_cell.angle_beta   90.00
_cell.angle_gamma   90.00
#
_symmetry.space_group_name_H-M   'P 1'
#
loop_
_entity.id
_entity.type
_entity.pdbx_description
1 polymer ?
#
loop_
_entity_poly.entity_id
_entity_poly.type
_entity_poly.pdbx_seq_one_letter_code
_entity_poly.pdbx_strand_id
1 'polypeptide(L)'
;MMKETLPWFRKEWIDTDAKVLGVYMALLLVRFRVRLRTDIPSLYSDEGIIEQRLEPYLSIFLRDKNKKLIEAIDAGKEFFRALVEHTSYNEYESVLDRIETDFYETFKVAYLGHVQREEIAGKIADYEVNTLTRTFLSDVSANRFSKGKITHAGSSILLTPFSELLEFYCLSAKDVRRFMEILRMSGIMFFDIVPAPVLEKGSI
;
A
#
# COMPACT_ATOMS: atom_id res chain seq x y z
N MET A 1 -23.86 -3.30 17.61
CA MET A 1 -23.70 -4.58 16.88
C MET A 1 -22.24 -4.72 16.53
N MET A 2 -21.52 -5.68 17.12
CA MET A 2 -20.19 -6.04 16.60
C MET A 2 -20.41 -6.59 15.19
N LYS A 3 -19.80 -5.97 14.18
CA LYS A 3 -19.74 -6.57 12.85
C LYS A 3 -19.00 -7.90 13.02
N GLU A 4 -19.67 -9.02 12.75
CA GLU A 4 -19.00 -10.31 12.71
C GLU A 4 -17.84 -10.19 11.71
N THR A 5 -16.61 -10.47 12.14
CA THR A 5 -15.47 -10.52 11.22
C THR A 5 -15.65 -11.67 10.23
N LEU A 6 -15.02 -11.60 9.06
CA LEU A 6 -15.07 -12.71 8.10
C LEU A 6 -14.60 -14.01 8.79
N PRO A 7 -15.36 -15.11 8.70
CA PRO A 7 -15.12 -16.30 9.51
C PRO A 7 -13.78 -17.00 9.23
N TRP A 8 -13.24 -16.82 8.02
CA TRP A 8 -11.96 -17.38 7.61
C TRP A 8 -10.76 -16.46 7.87
N PHE A 9 -10.99 -15.17 8.18
CA PHE A 9 -9.90 -14.23 8.41
C PHE A 9 -9.29 -14.46 9.80
N ARG A 10 -8.02 -14.85 9.83
CA ARG A 10 -7.38 -15.30 11.07
C ARG A 10 -6.66 -14.16 11.77
N LYS A 11 -6.89 -14.03 13.08
CA LYS A 11 -6.22 -13.01 13.92
C LYS A 11 -4.71 -13.21 14.00
N GLU A 12 -4.22 -14.43 13.79
CA GLU A 12 -2.79 -14.77 13.76
C GLU A 12 -2.01 -14.09 12.63
N TRP A 13 -2.69 -13.63 11.58
CA TRP A 13 -2.09 -12.85 10.50
C TRP A 13 -1.91 -11.36 10.84
N ILE A 14 -2.48 -10.91 11.96
CA ILE A 14 -2.44 -9.52 12.40
C ILE A 14 -2.03 -9.38 13.87
N ASP A 15 -1.28 -10.36 14.40
CA ASP A 15 -0.84 -10.40 15.81
C ASP A 15 0.49 -9.64 16.06
N THR A 16 1.25 -9.33 15.01
CA THR A 16 2.46 -8.50 15.07
C THR A 16 2.45 -7.45 13.96
N ASP A 17 3.11 -6.31 14.19
CA ASP A 17 3.16 -5.22 13.19
C ASP A 17 3.72 -5.67 11.84
N ALA A 18 4.66 -6.62 11.84
CA ALA A 18 5.25 -7.15 10.61
C ALA A 18 4.21 -7.92 9.79
N LYS A 19 3.46 -8.82 10.44
CA LYS A 19 2.40 -9.59 9.77
C LYS A 19 1.26 -8.68 9.31
N VAL A 20 0.85 -7.71 10.15
CA VAL A 20 -0.14 -6.69 9.80
C VAL A 20 0.26 -5.95 8.52
N LEU A 21 1.52 -5.52 8.43
CA LEU A 21 2.05 -4.87 7.24
C LEU A 21 2.02 -5.80 6.02
N GLY A 22 2.42 -7.06 6.20
CA GLY A 22 2.35 -8.10 5.17
C GLY A 22 0.94 -8.28 4.58
N VAL A 23 -0.05 -8.47 5.45
CA VAL A 23 -1.47 -8.60 5.07
C VAL A 23 -1.96 -7.34 4.37
N TYR A 24 -1.63 -6.16 4.89
CA TYR A 24 -2.09 -4.91 4.29
C TYR A 24 -1.49 -4.68 2.90
N MET A 25 -0.20 -4.97 2.71
CA MET A 25 0.45 -4.89 1.39
C MET A 25 -0.13 -5.89 0.41
N ALA A 26 -0.40 -7.13 0.83
CA ALA A 26 -1.08 -8.12 0.00
C ALA A 26 -2.49 -7.65 -0.40
N LEU A 27 -3.26 -7.09 0.54
CA LEU A 27 -4.58 -6.52 0.28
C LEU A 27 -4.53 -5.43 -0.79
N LEU A 28 -3.66 -4.42 -0.63
CA LEU A 28 -3.55 -3.33 -1.61
C LEU A 28 -3.05 -3.83 -2.97
N LEU A 29 -2.11 -4.78 -2.98
CA LEU A 29 -1.60 -5.39 -4.19
C LEU A 29 -2.72 -6.09 -4.97
N VAL A 30 -3.53 -6.90 -4.30
CA VAL A 30 -4.67 -7.59 -4.93
C VAL A 30 -5.71 -6.57 -5.39
N ARG A 31 -6.01 -5.55 -4.57
CA ARG A 31 -7.05 -4.54 -4.87
C ARG A 31 -6.74 -3.75 -6.15
N PHE A 32 -5.46 -3.40 -6.37
CA PHE A 32 -5.07 -2.43 -7.39
C PHE A 32 -4.21 -2.98 -8.52
N ARG A 33 -3.43 -4.05 -8.29
CA ARG A 33 -2.40 -4.54 -9.23
C ARG A 33 -2.66 -5.96 -9.75
N VAL A 34 -3.72 -6.61 -9.30
CA VAL A 34 -4.10 -7.95 -9.76
C VAL A 34 -5.35 -7.83 -10.62
N ARG A 35 -5.24 -8.24 -11.88
CA ARG A 35 -6.41 -8.46 -12.73
C ARG A 35 -7.04 -9.77 -12.30
N LEU A 36 -8.04 -9.67 -11.43
CA LEU A 36 -8.63 -10.82 -10.72
C LEU A 36 -8.89 -12.04 -11.64
N ARG A 37 -9.35 -11.81 -12.88
CA ARG A 37 -9.75 -12.91 -13.79
C ARG A 37 -8.57 -13.64 -14.41
N THR A 38 -7.46 -12.95 -14.66
CA THR A 38 -6.31 -13.48 -15.41
C THR A 38 -5.16 -13.84 -14.49
N ASP A 39 -4.98 -13.08 -13.42
CA ASP A 39 -3.77 -13.14 -12.61
C ASP A 39 -3.94 -14.07 -11.40
N ILE A 40 -5.16 -14.21 -10.86
CA ILE A 40 -5.39 -15.06 -9.66
C ILE A 40 -5.01 -16.52 -9.88
N PRO A 41 -5.39 -17.19 -10.99
CA PRO A 41 -5.02 -18.59 -11.19
C PRO A 41 -3.50 -18.81 -11.15
N SER A 42 -2.74 -17.92 -11.78
CA SER A 42 -1.27 -17.99 -11.77
C SER A 42 -0.68 -17.68 -10.40
N LEU A 43 -1.15 -16.62 -9.74
CA LEU A 43 -0.69 -16.23 -8.40
C LEU A 43 -1.00 -17.30 -7.34
N TYR A 44 -2.12 -18.01 -7.51
CA TYR A 44 -2.53 -19.10 -6.62
C TYR A 44 -1.75 -20.39 -6.88
N SER A 45 -1.42 -20.68 -8.15
CA SER A 45 -0.69 -21.90 -8.52
C SER A 45 0.79 -21.90 -8.12
N ASP A 46 1.39 -20.71 -7.96
CA ASP A 46 2.80 -20.56 -7.61
C ASP A 46 2.96 -19.43 -6.58
N GLU A 47 3.18 -19.83 -5.33
CA GLU A 47 3.38 -18.94 -4.19
C GLU A 47 4.59 -18.02 -4.36
N GLY A 48 5.59 -18.43 -5.16
CA GLY A 48 6.75 -17.61 -5.47
C GLY A 48 6.39 -16.33 -6.22
N ILE A 49 5.30 -16.32 -6.98
CA ILE A 49 4.89 -15.13 -7.74
C ILE A 49 4.34 -14.04 -6.82
N ILE A 50 3.50 -14.40 -5.84
CA ILE A 50 2.99 -13.42 -4.87
C ILE A 50 4.12 -12.93 -3.95
N GLU A 51 5.04 -13.82 -3.56
CA GLU A 51 6.25 -13.48 -2.80
C GLU A 51 7.09 -12.43 -3.53
N GLN A 52 7.46 -12.69 -4.78
CA GLN A 52 8.25 -11.77 -5.63
C GLN A 52 7.57 -10.40 -5.82
N ARG A 53 6.24 -10.34 -5.72
CA ARG A 53 5.48 -9.09 -5.80
C ARG A 53 5.45 -8.32 -4.48
N LEU A 54 5.47 -9.01 -3.34
CA LEU A 54 5.46 -8.41 -1.99
C LEU A 54 6.85 -8.00 -1.51
N GLU A 55 7.84 -8.88 -1.74
CA GLU A 55 9.19 -8.76 -1.19
C GLU A 55 9.84 -7.40 -1.47
N PRO A 56 9.83 -6.84 -2.69
CA PRO A 56 10.51 -5.56 -2.96
C PRO A 56 10.02 -4.41 -2.08
N TYR A 57 8.78 -4.48 -1.62
CA TYR A 57 8.14 -3.42 -0.85
C TYR A 57 8.20 -3.64 0.64
N LEU A 58 7.96 -4.87 1.09
CA LEU A 58 8.18 -5.21 2.49
C LEU A 58 9.67 -5.02 2.85
N SER A 59 10.58 -5.26 1.91
CA SER A 59 12.00 -4.98 2.07
C SER A 59 12.29 -3.49 2.24
N ILE A 60 11.47 -2.56 1.74
CA ILE A 60 11.65 -1.12 2.03
C ILE A 60 11.43 -0.89 3.53
N PHE A 61 10.35 -1.42 4.09
CA PHE A 61 9.95 -1.22 5.49
C PHE A 61 10.79 -2.03 6.49
N LEU A 62 11.37 -3.15 6.08
CA LEU A 62 11.97 -4.16 6.96
C LEU A 62 13.43 -4.48 6.63
N ARG A 63 14.16 -3.55 5.98
CA ARG A 63 15.54 -3.70 5.45
C ARG A 63 16.52 -4.48 6.33
N ASP A 64 16.49 -4.24 7.63
CA ASP A 64 17.45 -4.82 8.58
C ASP A 64 16.87 -5.96 9.44
N LYS A 65 15.66 -6.42 9.12
CA LYS A 65 14.89 -7.35 9.95
C LYS A 65 14.47 -8.58 9.17
N ASN A 66 15.44 -9.36 8.68
CA ASN A 66 15.21 -10.57 7.87
C ASN A 66 14.11 -11.49 8.43
N LYS A 67 14.09 -11.73 9.74
CA LYS A 67 13.03 -12.54 10.36
C LYS A 67 11.64 -11.90 10.23
N LYS A 68 11.52 -10.58 10.48
CA LYS A 68 10.24 -9.87 10.34
C LYS A 68 9.79 -9.76 8.89
N LEU A 69 10.75 -9.62 7.96
CA LEU A 69 10.46 -9.61 6.52
C LEU A 69 9.83 -10.94 6.09
N ILE A 70 10.42 -12.07 6.52
CA ILE A 70 9.86 -13.40 6.27
C ILE A 70 8.46 -13.52 6.88
N GLU A 71 8.27 -13.14 8.15
CA GLU A 71 6.96 -13.17 8.81
C GLU A 71 5.90 -12.33 8.06
N ALA A 72 6.27 -11.15 7.57
CA ALA A 72 5.37 -10.30 6.79
C ALA A 72 5.00 -10.93 5.44
N ILE A 73 5.99 -11.49 4.72
CA ILE A 73 5.77 -12.18 3.45
C ILE A 73 4.86 -13.38 3.66
N ASP A 74 5.14 -14.22 4.66
CA ASP A 74 4.35 -15.43 4.94
C ASP A 74 2.90 -15.09 5.31
N ALA A 75 2.67 -14.09 6.17
CA ALA A 75 1.32 -13.63 6.50
C ALA A 75 0.57 -13.09 5.27
N GLY A 76 1.25 -12.34 4.39
CA GLY A 76 0.67 -11.85 3.13
C GLY A 76 0.29 -12.98 2.17
N LYS A 77 1.13 -14.03 2.06
CA LYS A 77 0.86 -15.23 1.25
C LYS A 77 -0.31 -16.04 1.78
N GLU A 78 -0.32 -16.31 3.09
CA GLU A 78 -1.40 -17.05 3.74
C GLU A 78 -2.74 -16.32 3.61
N PHE A 79 -2.74 -15.01 3.83
CA PHE A 79 -3.91 -14.16 3.58
C PHE A 79 -4.40 -14.26 2.14
N PHE A 80 -3.50 -14.13 1.15
CA PHE A 80 -3.86 -14.22 -0.26
C PHE A 80 -4.45 -15.60 -0.60
N ARG A 81 -3.85 -16.68 -0.10
CA ARG A 81 -4.35 -18.05 -0.33
C ARG A 81 -5.75 -18.21 0.22
N ALA A 82 -5.98 -17.83 1.47
CA ALA A 82 -7.29 -17.94 2.10
C ALA A 82 -8.34 -17.06 1.41
N LEU A 83 -7.94 -15.86 0.95
CA LEU A 83 -8.81 -15.01 0.14
C LEU A 83 -9.29 -15.76 -1.10
N VAL A 84 -8.39 -16.44 -1.82
CA VAL A 84 -8.73 -17.21 -3.03
C VAL A 84 -9.57 -18.45 -2.73
N GLU A 85 -9.27 -19.18 -1.66
CA GLU A 85 -9.98 -20.41 -1.27
C GLU A 85 -11.41 -20.13 -0.77
N HIS A 86 -11.64 -18.98 -0.13
CA HIS A 86 -12.88 -18.70 0.58
C HIS A 86 -13.74 -17.57 -0.01
N THR A 87 -13.29 -16.91 -1.08
CA THR A 87 -14.02 -15.78 -1.68
C THR A 87 -14.35 -16.05 -3.14
N SER A 88 -15.62 -15.90 -3.50
CA SER A 88 -16.00 -16.02 -4.91
C SER A 88 -15.48 -14.82 -5.71
N TYR A 89 -15.25 -15.01 -7.01
CA TYR A 89 -14.66 -13.99 -7.87
C TYR A 89 -15.38 -12.63 -7.83
N ASN A 90 -16.71 -12.64 -7.79
CA ASN A 90 -17.52 -11.42 -7.79
C ASN A 90 -17.52 -10.70 -6.43
N GLU A 91 -17.05 -11.36 -5.38
CA GLU A 91 -17.05 -10.83 -4.00
C GLU A 91 -15.71 -10.25 -3.57
N TYR A 92 -14.61 -10.53 -4.30
CA TYR A 92 -13.26 -10.11 -3.92
C TYR A 92 -13.18 -8.63 -3.54
N GLU A 93 -13.73 -7.73 -4.36
CA GLU A 93 -13.66 -6.30 -4.07
C GLU A 93 -14.36 -5.94 -2.76
N SER A 94 -15.57 -6.47 -2.54
CA SER A 94 -16.34 -6.22 -1.32
C SER A 94 -15.68 -6.80 -0.07
N VAL A 95 -15.04 -7.96 -0.21
CA VAL A 95 -14.32 -8.65 0.87
C VAL A 95 -13.05 -7.90 1.23
N LEU A 96 -12.27 -7.46 0.24
CA LEU A 96 -11.07 -6.65 0.45
C LEU A 96 -11.41 -5.31 1.11
N ASP A 97 -12.42 -4.59 0.62
CA ASP A 97 -12.85 -3.33 1.21
C ASP A 97 -13.36 -3.51 2.65
N ARG A 98 -14.06 -4.64 2.93
CA ARG A 98 -14.50 -4.99 4.29
C ARG A 98 -13.32 -5.25 5.20
N ILE A 99 -12.33 -6.04 4.79
CA ILE A 99 -11.13 -6.32 5.60
C ILE A 99 -10.37 -5.03 5.89
N GLU A 100 -10.14 -4.20 4.87
CA GLU A 100 -9.46 -2.91 5.06
C GLU A 100 -10.21 -2.04 6.08
N THR A 101 -11.53 -1.98 5.99
CA THR A 101 -12.36 -1.17 6.90
C THR A 101 -12.41 -1.74 8.32
N ASP A 102 -12.64 -3.05 8.46
CA ASP A 102 -12.84 -3.70 9.76
C ASP A 102 -11.54 -3.72 10.59
N PHE A 103 -10.37 -3.73 9.93
CA PHE A 103 -9.04 -3.71 10.58
C PHE A 103 -8.24 -2.44 10.30
N TYR A 104 -8.90 -1.36 9.86
CA TYR A 104 -8.23 -0.14 9.40
C TYR A 104 -7.27 0.44 10.45
N GLU A 105 -7.71 0.58 11.70
CA GLU A 105 -6.87 1.14 12.76
C GLU A 105 -5.62 0.29 13.03
N THR A 106 -5.75 -1.04 12.95
CA THR A 106 -4.60 -1.96 13.07
C THR A 106 -3.63 -1.76 11.91
N PHE A 107 -4.13 -1.71 10.68
CA PHE A 107 -3.31 -1.46 9.49
C PHE A 107 -2.63 -0.10 9.54
N LYS A 108 -3.36 0.94 9.96
CA LYS A 108 -2.87 2.31 10.08
C LYS A 108 -1.71 2.42 11.05
N VAL A 109 -1.87 1.90 12.26
CA VAL A 109 -0.82 1.95 13.28
C VAL A 109 0.44 1.23 12.80
N ALA A 110 0.30 0.00 12.28
CA ALA A 110 1.45 -0.76 11.79
C ALA A 110 2.11 -0.10 10.58
N TYR A 111 1.33 0.44 9.63
CA TYR A 111 1.86 1.07 8.42
C TYR A 111 2.63 2.36 8.76
N LEU A 112 2.03 3.27 9.52
CA LEU A 112 2.65 4.55 9.90
C LEU A 112 3.86 4.38 10.82
N GLY A 113 3.93 3.28 11.57
CA GLY A 113 5.09 2.88 12.36
C GLY A 113 6.30 2.49 11.52
N HIS A 114 6.11 2.13 10.24
CA HIS A 114 7.17 1.75 9.32
C HIS A 114 7.49 2.81 8.25
N VAL A 115 6.69 3.88 8.13
CA VAL A 115 6.99 5.02 7.25
C VAL A 115 8.34 5.65 7.64
N GLN A 116 9.27 5.69 6.68
CA GLN A 116 10.63 6.24 6.86
C GLN A 116 10.61 7.74 6.63
N ARG A 117 10.36 8.49 7.72
CA ARG A 117 10.25 9.96 7.70
C ARG A 117 11.60 10.64 7.45
N GLU A 118 12.70 9.93 7.66
CA GLU A 118 14.05 10.36 7.35
C GLU A 118 14.29 10.48 5.83
N GLU A 119 13.63 9.65 5.02
CA GLU A 119 13.76 9.67 3.55
C GLU A 119 13.10 10.90 2.91
N ILE A 120 12.17 11.56 3.62
CA ILE A 120 11.52 12.81 3.15
C ILE A 120 12.28 14.08 3.60
N ALA A 121 13.56 13.95 3.97
CA ALA A 121 14.43 15.08 4.28
C ALA A 121 15.16 15.62 3.03
N GLY A 122 15.59 16.88 3.11
CA GLY A 122 16.42 17.52 2.08
C GLY A 122 15.60 18.24 1.00
N LYS A 123 16.21 18.40 -0.18
CA LYS A 123 15.70 19.25 -1.27
C LYS A 123 15.62 18.54 -2.61
N ILE A 124 14.58 18.90 -3.38
CA ILE A 124 14.44 18.61 -4.81
C ILE A 124 14.17 19.93 -5.53
N ALA A 125 15.01 20.25 -6.52
CA ALA A 125 15.13 21.61 -7.06
C ALA A 125 15.29 22.61 -5.89
N ASP A 126 14.29 23.46 -5.65
CA ASP A 126 14.26 24.44 -4.56
C ASP A 126 13.20 24.13 -3.48
N TYR A 127 12.50 23.01 -3.61
CA TYR A 127 11.49 22.59 -2.64
C TYR A 127 12.10 21.75 -1.53
N GLU A 128 11.73 22.05 -0.29
CA GLU A 128 11.89 21.12 0.82
C GLU A 128 11.03 19.87 0.55
N VAL A 129 11.65 18.69 0.54
CA VAL A 129 11.00 17.44 0.19
C VAL A 129 9.81 17.17 1.11
N ASN A 130 9.94 17.45 2.40
CA ASN A 130 8.84 17.30 3.35
C ASN A 130 7.62 18.16 2.96
N THR A 131 7.84 19.45 2.64
CA THR A 131 6.78 20.35 2.18
C THR A 131 6.16 19.85 0.88
N LEU A 132 6.97 19.40 -0.07
CA LEU A 132 6.50 18.84 -1.34
C LEU A 132 5.66 17.56 -1.13
N THR A 133 6.06 16.68 -0.21
CA THR A 133 5.31 15.48 0.19
C THR A 133 3.96 15.84 0.80
N ARG A 134 3.91 16.84 1.70
CA ARG A 134 2.64 17.29 2.30
C ARG A 134 1.71 17.90 1.26
N THR A 135 2.25 18.72 0.34
CA THR A 135 1.48 19.26 -0.79
C THR A 135 0.95 18.11 -1.67
N PHE A 136 1.79 17.13 -1.99
CA PHE A 136 1.39 15.93 -2.71
C PHE A 136 0.23 15.18 -2.05
N LEU A 137 0.32 14.89 -0.75
CA LEU A 137 -0.74 14.19 -0.02
C LEU A 137 -2.03 15.01 0.06
N SER A 138 -1.92 16.33 0.22
CA SER A 138 -3.06 17.25 0.17
C SER A 138 -3.73 17.24 -1.21
N ASP A 139 -2.96 17.29 -2.28
CA ASP A 139 -3.46 17.32 -3.66
C ASP A 139 -4.07 15.97 -4.06
N VAL A 140 -3.49 14.85 -3.61
CA VAL A 140 -4.11 13.52 -3.72
C VAL A 140 -5.44 13.51 -2.96
N SER A 141 -5.48 13.96 -1.71
CA SER A 141 -6.72 13.99 -0.91
C SER A 141 -7.80 14.88 -1.52
N ALA A 142 -7.41 15.99 -2.15
CA ALA A 142 -8.30 16.93 -2.84
C ALA A 142 -8.72 16.49 -4.25
N ASN A 143 -8.39 15.26 -4.67
CA ASN A 143 -8.67 14.72 -6.01
C ASN A 143 -8.10 15.57 -7.16
N ARG A 144 -6.93 16.19 -6.95
CA ARG A 144 -6.22 16.91 -8.03
C ARG A 144 -5.44 15.97 -8.93
N PHE A 145 -5.03 14.81 -8.43
CA PHE A 145 -4.45 13.73 -9.22
C PHE A 145 -5.52 12.81 -9.80
N SER A 146 -5.28 12.32 -11.01
CA SER A 146 -6.08 11.32 -11.69
C SER A 146 -5.97 9.98 -10.98
N LYS A 147 -7.11 9.52 -10.45
CA LYS A 147 -7.21 8.26 -9.71
C LYS A 147 -7.95 7.21 -10.51
N GLY A 148 -7.50 5.97 -10.38
CA GLY A 148 -8.25 4.79 -10.79
C GLY A 148 -9.23 4.38 -9.71
N LYS A 149 -9.05 3.15 -9.19
CA LYS A 149 -9.84 2.66 -8.05
C LYS A 149 -9.47 3.39 -6.76
N ILE A 150 -10.45 3.52 -5.87
CA ILE A 150 -10.30 4.05 -4.51
C ILE A 150 -11.06 3.10 -3.57
N THR A 151 -10.46 2.70 -2.45
CA THR A 151 -11.13 1.86 -1.45
C THR A 151 -11.99 2.70 -0.50
N HIS A 152 -12.87 2.07 0.27
CA HIS A 152 -13.67 2.77 1.28
C HIS A 152 -12.84 3.45 2.37
N ALA A 153 -11.67 2.90 2.70
CA ALA A 153 -10.76 3.52 3.65
C ALA A 153 -9.98 4.71 3.05
N GLY A 154 -9.97 4.85 1.72
CA GLY A 154 -9.35 5.97 1.01
C GLY A 154 -8.05 5.64 0.29
N SER A 155 -7.58 4.39 0.32
CA SER A 155 -6.41 3.97 -0.46
C SER A 155 -6.72 4.11 -1.94
N SER A 156 -5.78 4.60 -2.74
CA SER A 156 -6.05 4.89 -4.16
C SER A 156 -4.86 4.60 -5.06
N ILE A 157 -5.12 4.24 -6.32
CA ILE A 157 -4.08 4.13 -7.36
C ILE A 157 -4.11 5.37 -8.26
N LEU A 158 -2.96 5.99 -8.47
CA LEU A 158 -2.77 7.11 -9.39
C LEU A 158 -2.53 6.57 -10.80
N LEU A 159 -3.13 7.22 -11.81
CA LEU A 159 -3.06 6.76 -13.20
C LEU A 159 -1.85 7.31 -13.95
N THR A 160 -1.53 8.58 -13.74
CA THR A 160 -0.47 9.31 -14.46
C THR A 160 0.38 10.19 -13.55
N PRO A 161 0.83 9.69 -12.38
CA PRO A 161 1.48 10.53 -11.37
C PRO A 161 2.73 11.23 -11.91
N PHE A 162 3.49 10.60 -12.80
CA PHE A 162 4.69 11.20 -13.38
C PHE A 162 4.38 12.49 -14.17
N SER A 163 3.41 12.42 -15.09
CA SER A 163 3.03 13.57 -15.91
C SER A 163 2.36 14.67 -15.08
N GLU A 164 1.54 14.29 -14.11
CA GLU A 164 0.86 15.24 -13.23
C GLU A 164 1.84 15.94 -12.28
N LEU A 165 2.88 15.25 -11.80
CA LEU A 165 3.95 15.88 -11.01
C LEU A 165 4.78 16.87 -11.83
N LEU A 166 5.03 16.59 -13.11
CA LEU A 166 5.69 17.54 -14.02
C LEU A 166 4.86 18.82 -14.16
N GLU A 167 3.55 18.66 -14.37
CA GLU A 167 2.64 19.77 -14.66
C GLU A 167 2.29 20.58 -13.40
N PHE A 168 1.87 19.92 -12.32
CA PHE A 168 1.37 20.61 -11.13
C PHE A 168 2.47 21.31 -10.34
N TYR A 169 3.69 20.75 -10.34
CA TYR A 169 4.79 21.25 -9.52
C TYR A 169 5.92 21.86 -10.35
N CYS A 170 5.77 21.94 -11.67
CA CYS A 170 6.77 22.47 -12.61
C CYS A 170 8.16 21.84 -12.41
N LEU A 171 8.20 20.55 -12.03
CA LEU A 171 9.44 19.82 -11.80
C LEU A 171 10.06 19.37 -13.12
N SER A 172 11.38 19.20 -13.15
CA SER A 172 12.02 18.53 -14.27
C SER A 172 11.74 17.02 -14.23
N ALA A 173 11.85 16.33 -15.37
CA ALA A 173 11.71 14.87 -15.40
C ALA A 173 12.68 14.14 -14.47
N LYS A 174 13.88 14.69 -14.25
CA LYS A 174 14.86 14.16 -13.30
C LYS A 174 14.37 14.30 -11.86
N ASP A 175 13.82 15.47 -11.53
CA ASP A 175 13.31 15.76 -10.19
C ASP A 175 12.06 14.96 -9.86
N VAL A 176 11.16 14.75 -10.84
CA VAL A 176 10.00 13.86 -10.65
C VAL A 176 10.43 12.42 -10.39
N ARG A 177 11.41 11.88 -11.13
CA ARG A 177 11.93 10.53 -10.85
C ARG A 177 12.46 10.42 -9.43
N ARG A 178 13.25 11.40 -9.01
CA ARG A 178 13.80 11.45 -7.65
C ARG A 178 12.70 11.58 -6.61
N PHE A 179 11.70 12.41 -6.85
CA PHE A 179 10.60 12.59 -5.90
C PHE A 179 9.75 11.33 -5.77
N MET A 180 9.39 10.68 -6.88
CA MET A 180 8.68 9.40 -6.87
C MET A 180 9.49 8.29 -6.17
N GLU A 181 10.81 8.27 -6.35
CA GLU A 181 11.70 7.38 -5.61
C GLU A 181 11.61 7.64 -4.11
N ILE A 182 11.73 8.89 -3.67
CA ILE A 182 11.56 9.25 -2.25
C ILE A 182 10.19 8.82 -1.73
N LEU A 183 9.10 9.11 -2.44
CA LEU A 183 7.75 8.71 -2.03
C LEU A 183 7.65 7.19 -1.85
N ARG A 184 8.32 6.40 -2.68
CA ARG A 184 8.34 4.94 -2.57
C ARG A 184 9.19 4.45 -1.42
N MET A 185 10.38 5.01 -1.28
CA MET A 185 11.37 4.64 -0.26
C MET A 185 10.92 5.02 1.14
N SER A 186 10.19 6.13 1.27
CA SER A 186 9.59 6.57 2.53
C SER A 186 8.33 5.79 2.93
N GLY A 187 7.75 5.00 2.01
CA GLY A 187 6.47 4.34 2.24
C GLY A 187 5.28 5.30 2.18
N ILE A 188 5.38 6.42 1.45
CA ILE A 188 4.26 7.30 1.14
C ILE A 188 3.45 6.74 -0.04
N MET A 189 4.13 6.07 -0.97
CA MET A 189 3.55 5.49 -2.17
C MET A 189 4.13 4.10 -2.42
N PHE A 190 3.31 3.15 -2.88
CA PHE A 190 3.72 1.80 -3.25
C PHE A 190 3.33 1.57 -4.71
N PHE A 191 4.29 1.31 -5.60
CA PHE A 191 4.11 1.55 -7.04
C PHE A 191 3.58 2.97 -7.30
N ASP A 192 2.29 3.08 -7.64
CA ASP A 192 1.53 4.32 -7.86
C ASP A 192 0.29 4.35 -6.93
N ILE A 193 0.26 3.48 -5.92
CA ILE A 193 -0.80 3.41 -4.91
C ILE A 193 -0.39 4.29 -3.73
N VAL A 194 -1.30 5.15 -3.30
CA VAL A 194 -1.18 5.95 -2.07
C VAL A 194 -2.11 5.33 -1.02
N PRO A 195 -1.57 4.68 0.02
CA PRO A 195 -2.38 4.04 1.06
C PRO A 195 -3.14 5.06 1.90
N ALA A 196 -4.34 4.71 2.34
CA ALA A 196 -5.19 5.56 3.18
C ALA A 196 -4.48 6.15 4.42
N PRO A 197 -3.66 5.39 5.19
CA PRO A 197 -3.03 5.92 6.40
C PRO A 197 -2.21 7.20 6.22
N VAL A 198 -1.53 7.37 5.07
CA VAL A 198 -0.69 8.55 4.82
C VAL A 198 -1.49 9.76 4.31
N LEU A 199 -2.79 9.59 4.01
CA LEU A 199 -3.69 10.66 3.62
C LEU A 199 -4.39 11.31 4.82
N GLU A 200 -4.31 10.70 6.01
CA GLU A 200 -4.87 11.31 7.22
C GLU A 200 -4.09 12.57 7.63
N LYS A 201 -4.82 13.60 8.08
CA LYS A 201 -4.20 14.85 8.55
C LYS A 201 -3.27 14.57 9.74
N GLY A 202 -2.04 15.06 9.65
CA GLY A 202 -1.03 14.94 10.71
C GLY A 202 -0.27 13.61 10.72
N SER A 203 -0.44 12.75 9.71
CA SER A 203 0.28 11.49 9.60
C SER A 203 1.77 11.65 9.25
N ILE A 204 2.12 12.71 8.48
CA ILE A 204 3.46 13.00 7.90
C ILE A 204 3.92 14.45 8.19
#